data_AF-A0AA48MB06-F1
#
_entry.id   AF-A0AA48MB06-F1
#
_cell.length_a   1.000
_cell.length_b   1.000
_cell.length_c   1.000
_cell.angle_alpha   90.00
_cell.angle_beta   90.00
_cell.angle_gamma   90.00
#
_symmetry.space_group_name_H-M   'P 1'
#
loop_
_entity.id
_entity.type
_entity.pdbx_description
1 polymer ?
#
loop_
_entity_poly.entity_id
_entity_poly.type
_entity_poly.pdbx_seq_one_letter_code
_entity_poly.pdbx_strand_id
1 'polypeptide(L)' 'MGNYKCCHCEHETDSIHLITYFQGKQEREELVCDTCYAEWLEGLKG' A
#
# COMPACT_ATOMS: atom_id res chain seq x y z
N MET A 1 20.16 -3.88 5.62
CA MET A 1 18.85 -3.24 5.38
C MET A 1 17.84 -4.34 5.12
N GLY A 2 16.64 -4.25 5.70
CA GLY A 2 15.56 -5.20 5.43
C GLY A 2 14.74 -4.67 4.27
N ASN A 3 14.72 -5.38 3.14
CA ASN A 3 13.80 -5.08 2.07
C ASN A 3 12.38 -5.47 2.52
N TYR A 4 11.45 -4.54 2.48
CA TYR A 4 10.03 -4.80 2.67
C TYR A 4 9.43 -5.30 1.36
N LYS A 5 8.44 -6.19 1.43
CA LYS A 5 7.71 -6.65 0.24
C LYS A 5 6.35 -5.94 0.17
N CYS A 6 6.08 -5.27 -0.93
CA CYS A 6 4.78 -4.66 -1.20
C CYS A 6 3.69 -5.74 -1.30
N CYS A 7 2.60 -5.61 -0.55
CA CYS A 7 1.47 -6.55 -0.60
C CYS A 7 0.71 -6.49 -1.94
N HIS A 8 0.80 -5.37 -2.66
CA HIS A 8 0.03 -5.15 -3.90
C HIS A 8 0.76 -5.66 -5.15
N CYS A 9 2.02 -5.26 -5.35
CA CYS A 9 2.80 -5.58 -6.55
C CYS A 9 3.92 -6.59 -6.30
N GLU A 10 4.05 -7.08 -5.06
CA GLU A 10 5.07 -8.06 -4.63
C GLU A 10 6.53 -7.60 -4.79
N HIS A 11 6.76 -6.32 -5.10
CA HIS A 11 8.09 -5.75 -5.27
C HIS A 11 8.80 -5.56 -3.92
N GLU A 12 10.10 -5.85 -3.89
CA GLU A 12 10.98 -5.55 -2.77
C GLU A 12 11.35 -4.06 -2.78
N THR A 13 11.19 -3.38 -1.65
CA THR A 13 11.43 -1.95 -1.50
C THR A 13 12.04 -1.65 -0.14
N ASP A 14 12.93 -0.66 -0.08
CA ASP A 14 13.46 -0.18 1.21
C ASP A 14 12.45 0.74 1.92
N SER A 15 11.43 1.22 1.18
CA SER A 15 10.39 2.14 1.63
C SER A 15 9.01 1.52 1.53
N ILE A 16 8.29 1.46 2.65
CA ILE A 16 6.95 0.87 2.75
C ILE A 16 5.99 1.84 3.46
N HIS A 17 4.77 1.93 2.97
CA HIS A 17 3.70 2.76 3.49
C HIS A 17 2.51 1.90 3.93
N LEU A 18 1.86 2.31 5.02
CA LEU A 18 0.63 1.69 5.50
C LEU A 18 -0.56 2.40 4.88
N ILE A 19 -1.43 1.65 4.20
CA ILE A 19 -2.71 2.13 3.68
C ILE A 19 -3.86 1.45 4.39
N THR A 20 -5.00 2.14 4.49
CA THR A 20 -6.25 1.56 4.98
C THR A 20 -7.17 1.28 3.79
N TYR A 21 -7.41 0.01 3.50
CA TYR A 21 -8.31 -0.43 2.47
C TYR A 21 -9.65 -0.86 3.07
N PHE A 22 -10.75 -0.39 2.48
CA PHE A 22 -12.10 -0.77 2.88
C PHE A 22 -12.60 -1.94 2.03
N GLN A 23 -12.66 -3.13 2.63
CA GLN A 23 -13.27 -4.29 2.00
C GLN A 23 -14.69 -4.49 2.53
N GLY A 24 -15.66 -3.86 1.88
CA GLY A 24 -17.06 -3.87 2.30
C GLY A 24 -17.28 -3.03 3.57
N LYS A 25 -17.53 -3.69 4.70
CA LYS A 25 -17.70 -3.04 6.02
C LYS A 25 -16.47 -3.15 6.94
N GLN A 26 -15.40 -3.76 6.46
CA GLN A 26 -14.19 -3.99 7.24
C GLN A 26 -13.05 -3.12 6.70
N GLU A 27 -12.38 -2.46 7.62
CA GLU A 27 -11.13 -1.76 7.38
C GLU A 27 -9.99 -2.76 7.55
N ARG A 28 -9.11 -2.83 6.56
CA ARG A 28 -7.88 -3.61 6.62
C ARG A 28 -6.70 -2.68 6.34
N GLU A 29 -5.65 -2.86 7.10
CA GLU A 29 -4.39 -2.17 6.89
C GLU A 29 -3.47 -3.04 6.00
N GLU A 30 -2.91 -2.46 4.96
CA GLU A 30 -1.97 -3.14 4.05
C GLU A 30 -0.70 -2.33 3.84
N LEU A 31 0.41 -3.03 3.61
CA LEU A 31 1.73 -2.42 3.39
C LEU A 31 2.05 -2.39 1.90
N VAL A 32 2.32 -1.19 1.38
CA VAL A 32 2.56 -0.96 -0.06
C VAL A 32 3.80 -0.10 -0.29
N CYS A 33 4.46 -0.27 -1.44
CA CYS A 33 5.61 0.57 -1.82
C CYS A 33 5.17 2.00 -2.18
N ASP A 34 6.12 2.92 -2.34
CA ASP A 34 5.86 4.31 -2.74
C ASP A 34 4.99 4.43 -4.00
N THR A 35 5.24 3.61 -5.01
CA THR A 35 4.48 3.64 -6.27
C THR A 35 3.01 3.31 -6.03
N CYS A 36 2.73 2.18 -5.38
CA CYS A 36 1.37 1.74 -5.10
C CYS A 36 0.67 2.66 -4.08
N TYR A 37 1.42 3.27 -3.16
CA TYR A 37 0.90 4.29 -2.27
C TYR A 37 0.43 5.54 -3.03
N ALA A 38 1.23 6.02 -3.98
CA ALA A 38 0.86 7.16 -4.82
C ALA A 38 -0.39 6.87 -5.67
N GLU A 39 -0.46 5.69 -6.29
CA GLU A 39 -1.66 5.26 -7.05
C GLU A 39 -2.89 5.18 -6.15
N TRP A 40 -2.75 4.65 -4.93
CA TRP A 40 -3.83 4.60 -3.96
C TRP A 40 -4.32 5.99 -3.55
N LEU A 41 -3.40 6.94 -3.29
CA LEU A 41 -3.75 8.33 -2.99
C LEU A 41 -4.47 9.02 -4.14
N GLU A 42 -4.08 8.74 -5.39
CA GLU A 42 -4.77 9.25 -6.58
C GLU A 42 -6.20 8.72 -6.66
N GLY A 43 -6.41 7.44 -6.36
CA GLY A 43 -7.74 6.81 -6.30
C GLY A 43 -8.64 7.36 -5.19
N LEU A 44 -8.08 7.87 -4.10
CA LEU A 44 -8.84 8.52 -3.02
C LEU A 44 -9.33 9.93 -3.37
N LYS A 45 -8.72 10.60 -4.36
CA LYS A 45 -9.05 12.00 -4.65
C LYS A 45 -10.45 12.20 -5.22
N GLY A 46 -11.11 11.15 -5.73
CA GLY A 46 -12.50 11.21 -6.22
C GLY A 46 -12.64 11.93 -7.55
#